data_AF-A0A1I8AQ22-F1
#
_entry.id   AF-A0A1I8AQ22-F1
#
_cell.length_a   1.000
_cell.length_b   1.000
_cell.length_c   1.000
_cell.angle_alpha   90.00
_cell.angle_beta   90.00
_cell.angle_gamma   90.00
#
_symmetry.space_group_name_H-M   'P 1'
#
loop_
_entity.id
_entity.type
_entity.pdbx_description
1 polymer ?
#
loop_
_entity_poly.entity_id
_entity_poly.type
_entity_poly.pdbx_seq_one_letter_code
_entity_poly.pdbx_strand_id
1 'polypeptide(L)'
;MIQEAERRGDIKPGDTLIEATSGNTGIALAMIAAVRGYKMILIMPDNLSLERRASMTAYGAKLILTPADQGGMEYARDLALKMQAEGQGKVLDQFANKDNPAAHVHSTGPEIWQQTDGQVTHFVSAMGTTGTIMGVGNYLRSQNSGIVVVGAQPAPGAQIAGIRKWPEEYLPKIYDPSKVDMFEEIGQQEAEIMTRRMAAEEGICA
;
A
#
# COMPACT_ATOMS: atom_id res chain seq x y z
N MET A 1 10.45 2.70 -4.06
CA MET A 1 9.82 3.38 -5.21
C MET A 1 10.58 4.65 -5.62
N ILE A 2 10.51 5.77 -4.88
CA ILE A 2 11.16 7.03 -5.32
C ILE A 2 12.68 6.91 -5.45
N GLN A 3 13.38 6.42 -4.42
CA GLN A 3 14.84 6.27 -4.46
C GLN A 3 15.32 5.34 -5.58
N GLU A 4 14.58 4.27 -5.84
CA GLU A 4 14.92 3.33 -6.91
C GLU A 4 14.62 3.91 -8.29
N ALA A 5 13.56 4.70 -8.44
CA ALA A 5 13.29 5.47 -9.66
C ALA A 5 14.38 6.53 -9.92
N GLU A 6 14.88 7.21 -8.87
CA GLU A 6 16.05 8.10 -8.97
C GLU A 6 17.29 7.34 -9.42
N ARG A 7 17.59 6.18 -8.80
CA ARG A 7 18.75 5.34 -9.15
C ARG A 7 18.72 4.87 -10.60
N ARG A 8 17.53 4.54 -11.12
CA ARG A 8 17.34 4.18 -12.54
C ARG A 8 17.40 5.37 -13.48
N GLY A 9 17.38 6.60 -12.97
CA GLY A 9 17.29 7.82 -13.78
C GLY A 9 15.91 8.08 -14.36
N ASP A 10 14.87 7.37 -13.88
CA ASP A 10 13.48 7.54 -14.34
C ASP A 10 12.91 8.91 -13.94
N ILE A 11 13.44 9.48 -12.85
CA ILE A 11 13.01 10.75 -12.26
C ILE A 11 14.23 11.52 -11.70
N LYS A 12 14.11 12.83 -11.57
CA LYS A 12 15.08 13.72 -10.90
C LYS A 12 14.36 14.79 -10.07
N PRO A 13 15.00 15.36 -9.02
CA PRO A 13 14.40 16.42 -8.23
C PRO A 13 13.83 17.55 -9.11
N GLY A 14 12.66 18.05 -8.74
CA GLY A 14 11.88 19.02 -9.52
C GLY A 14 10.82 18.40 -10.45
N ASP A 15 10.92 17.10 -10.77
CA ASP A 15 9.92 16.40 -11.55
C ASP A 15 8.56 16.30 -10.81
N THR A 16 7.50 16.07 -11.57
CA THR A 16 6.15 15.81 -11.03
C THR A 16 5.92 14.30 -10.91
N LEU A 17 5.55 13.87 -9.71
CA LEU A 17 5.14 12.52 -9.40
C LEU A 17 3.62 12.46 -9.25
N ILE A 18 3.01 11.37 -9.71
CA ILE A 18 1.57 11.12 -9.69
C ILE A 18 1.33 9.79 -8.98
N GLU A 19 0.32 9.72 -8.11
CA GLU A 19 -0.15 8.45 -7.55
C GLU A 19 -1.65 8.47 -7.34
N ALA A 20 -2.33 7.39 -7.75
CA ALA A 20 -3.71 7.15 -7.38
C ALA A 20 -3.74 6.46 -6.01
N THR A 21 -4.09 7.19 -4.96
CA THR A 21 -4.10 6.66 -3.59
C THR A 21 -4.94 7.51 -2.65
N SER A 22 -5.61 6.85 -1.72
CA SER A 22 -6.56 7.46 -0.78
C SER A 22 -6.12 7.36 0.69
N GLY A 23 -4.92 6.83 0.96
CA GLY A 23 -4.49 6.46 2.30
C GLY A 23 -3.00 6.66 2.56
N ASN A 24 -2.42 5.75 3.34
CA ASN A 24 -1.06 5.87 3.89
C ASN A 24 0.01 6.07 2.81
N THR A 25 -0.11 5.42 1.65
CA THR A 25 0.81 5.63 0.53
C THR A 25 0.84 7.09 0.09
N GLY A 26 -0.31 7.78 0.04
CA GLY A 26 -0.37 9.18 -0.36
C GLY A 26 0.34 10.09 0.64
N ILE A 27 0.13 9.86 1.93
CA ILE A 27 0.81 10.62 3.00
C ILE A 27 2.32 10.38 2.94
N ALA A 28 2.76 9.12 2.82
CA ALA A 28 4.17 8.77 2.74
C ALA A 28 4.85 9.37 1.50
N LEU A 29 4.20 9.31 0.33
CA LEU A 29 4.72 9.90 -0.89
C LEU A 29 4.75 11.42 -0.83
N ALA A 30 3.73 12.07 -0.28
CA ALA A 30 3.72 13.52 -0.09
C ALA A 30 4.88 13.97 0.81
N MET A 31 5.09 13.28 1.93
CA MET A 31 6.20 13.53 2.84
C MET A 31 7.56 13.37 2.13
N ILE A 32 7.79 12.25 1.42
CA ILE A 32 9.06 12.01 0.73
C ILE A 32 9.28 13.01 -0.42
N ALA A 33 8.21 13.35 -1.17
CA ALA A 33 8.28 14.33 -2.23
C ALA A 33 8.69 15.71 -1.70
N ALA A 34 8.12 16.14 -0.57
CA ALA A 34 8.47 17.39 0.09
C ALA A 34 9.94 17.45 0.49
N VAL A 35 10.46 16.38 1.12
CA VAL A 35 11.85 16.31 1.58
C VAL A 35 12.85 16.20 0.43
N ARG A 36 12.48 15.55 -0.69
CA ARG A 36 13.38 15.33 -1.84
C ARG A 36 13.19 16.32 -2.99
N GLY A 37 12.30 17.30 -2.85
CA GLY A 37 12.10 18.37 -3.83
C GLY A 37 11.32 17.94 -5.08
N TYR A 38 10.33 17.05 -4.95
CA TYR A 38 9.41 16.66 -6.02
C TYR A 38 8.07 17.36 -5.89
N LYS A 39 7.37 17.56 -7.01
CA LYS A 39 5.96 17.96 -7.00
C LYS A 39 5.10 16.71 -6.90
N MET A 40 4.19 16.63 -5.93
CA MET A 40 3.33 15.46 -5.75
C MET A 40 1.89 15.77 -6.16
N ILE A 41 1.33 14.97 -7.06
CA ILE A 41 -0.09 14.96 -7.39
C ILE A 41 -0.71 13.65 -6.89
N LEU A 42 -1.72 13.75 -6.04
CA LEU A 42 -2.46 12.60 -5.51
C LEU A 42 -3.89 12.62 -6.06
N ILE A 43 -4.30 11.50 -6.66
CA ILE A 43 -5.63 11.33 -7.25
C ILE A 43 -6.42 10.38 -6.37
N MET A 44 -7.61 10.81 -5.94
CA MET A 44 -8.42 10.03 -4.99
C MET A 44 -9.92 10.37 -5.08
N PRO A 45 -10.81 9.45 -4.69
CA PRO A 45 -12.23 9.73 -4.57
C PRO A 45 -12.55 10.87 -3.59
N ASP A 46 -13.62 11.61 -3.85
CA ASP A 46 -14.05 12.77 -3.05
C ASP A 46 -14.70 12.43 -1.70
N ASN A 47 -15.09 11.17 -1.49
CA ASN A 47 -15.71 10.63 -0.27
C ASN A 47 -14.72 10.30 0.88
N LEU A 48 -13.46 10.73 0.78
CA LEU A 48 -12.44 10.48 1.79
C LEU A 48 -12.44 11.54 2.91
N SER A 49 -11.97 11.12 4.09
CA SER A 49 -11.97 11.97 5.29
C SER A 49 -11.14 13.24 5.12
N LEU A 50 -11.56 14.31 5.79
CA LEU A 50 -10.88 15.61 5.73
C LEU A 50 -9.48 15.54 6.32
N GLU A 51 -9.27 14.73 7.36
CA GLU A 51 -8.01 14.56 8.06
C GLU A 51 -6.94 13.96 7.13
N ARG A 52 -7.33 12.98 6.29
CA ARG A 52 -6.41 12.38 5.30
C ARG A 52 -6.00 13.42 4.25
N ARG A 53 -6.96 14.19 3.74
CA ARG A 53 -6.67 15.27 2.78
C ARG A 53 -5.75 16.33 3.38
N ALA A 54 -6.04 16.76 4.62
CA ALA A 54 -5.22 17.73 5.35
C ALA A 54 -3.79 17.22 5.57
N SER A 55 -3.63 15.93 5.91
CA SER A 55 -2.31 15.33 6.13
C SER A 55 -1.46 15.36 4.85
N MET A 56 -2.06 15.11 3.68
CA MET A 56 -1.35 15.13 2.40
C MET A 56 -1.03 16.56 1.94
N THR A 57 -1.98 17.49 2.07
CA THR A 57 -1.78 18.89 1.67
C THR A 57 -0.83 19.63 2.60
N ALA A 58 -0.70 19.23 3.87
CA ALA A 58 0.29 19.77 4.80
C ALA A 58 1.73 19.57 4.30
N TYR A 59 2.00 18.50 3.56
CA TYR A 59 3.28 18.26 2.88
C TYR A 59 3.37 18.93 1.49
N GLY A 60 2.37 19.72 1.08
CA GLY A 60 2.36 20.43 -0.19
C GLY A 60 1.90 19.61 -1.41
N ALA A 61 1.32 18.42 -1.20
CA ALA A 61 0.75 17.65 -2.30
C ALA A 61 -0.49 18.33 -2.90
N LYS A 62 -0.60 18.31 -4.24
CA LYS A 62 -1.80 18.71 -4.97
C LYS A 62 -2.77 17.54 -5.02
N LEU A 63 -4.01 17.76 -4.60
CA LEU A 63 -5.06 16.75 -4.68
C LEU A 63 -5.92 16.94 -5.93
N ILE A 64 -6.22 15.85 -6.62
CA ILE A 64 -7.25 15.77 -7.65
C ILE A 64 -8.33 14.84 -7.12
N LEU A 65 -9.52 15.39 -6.89
CA LEU A 65 -10.66 14.63 -6.38
C LEU A 65 -11.49 14.10 -7.55
N THR A 66 -11.82 12.82 -7.52
CA THR A 66 -12.69 12.16 -8.49
C THR A 66 -14.03 11.80 -7.85
N PRO A 67 -15.17 11.84 -8.58
CA PRO A 67 -16.45 11.44 -8.02
C PRO A 67 -16.42 9.98 -7.57
N ALA A 68 -16.78 9.70 -6.31
CA ALA A 68 -16.74 8.35 -5.77
C ALA A 68 -17.71 7.37 -6.46
N ASP A 69 -18.84 7.88 -6.99
CA ASP A 69 -19.85 7.12 -7.73
C ASP A 69 -19.41 6.74 -9.16
N GLN A 70 -18.33 7.33 -9.67
CA GLN A 70 -17.77 7.06 -11.00
C GLN A 70 -16.63 6.05 -10.94
N GLY A 71 -16.79 4.94 -10.21
CA GLY A 71 -15.83 3.83 -10.19
C GLY A 71 -14.67 4.00 -9.21
N GLY A 72 -14.77 4.92 -8.25
CA GLY A 72 -13.89 4.96 -7.08
C GLY A 72 -12.39 5.00 -7.39
N MET A 73 -11.64 4.06 -6.81
CA MET A 73 -10.17 4.04 -6.91
C MET A 73 -9.68 3.53 -8.28
N GLU A 74 -10.46 2.69 -8.93
CA GLU A 74 -10.22 2.16 -10.26
C GLU A 74 -10.16 3.32 -11.26
N TYR A 75 -11.15 4.22 -11.21
CA TYR A 75 -11.15 5.45 -12.00
C TYR A 75 -9.97 6.38 -11.69
N ALA A 76 -9.60 6.52 -10.40
CA ALA A 76 -8.43 7.32 -10.02
C ALA A 76 -7.13 6.76 -10.62
N ARG A 77 -6.99 5.42 -10.72
CA ARG A 77 -5.85 4.76 -11.38
C ARG A 77 -5.83 5.04 -12.87
N ASP A 78 -6.97 4.93 -13.54
CA ASP A 78 -7.07 5.19 -14.98
C ASP A 78 -6.73 6.67 -15.31
N LEU A 79 -7.21 7.60 -14.48
CA LEU A 79 -6.87 9.01 -14.61
C LEU A 79 -5.37 9.27 -14.41
N ALA A 80 -4.73 8.61 -13.44
CA ALA A 80 -3.28 8.71 -13.23
C ALA A 80 -2.50 8.29 -14.47
N LEU A 81 -2.87 7.16 -15.07
CA LEU A 81 -2.22 6.64 -16.29
C LEU A 81 -2.46 7.56 -17.49
N LYS A 82 -3.67 8.12 -17.62
CA LYS A 82 -3.98 9.12 -18.65
C LYS A 82 -3.11 10.37 -18.50
N MET A 83 -3.00 10.93 -17.29
CA MET A 83 -2.16 12.10 -17.02
C MET A 83 -0.68 11.84 -17.31
N GLN A 84 -0.19 10.62 -17.04
CA GLN A 84 1.17 10.22 -17.43
C GLN A 84 1.34 10.19 -18.95
N ALA A 85 0.38 9.61 -19.69
CA ALA A 85 0.42 9.56 -21.14
C ALA A 85 0.39 10.96 -21.78
N GLU A 86 -0.24 11.93 -21.12
CA GLU A 86 -0.25 13.35 -21.50
C GLU A 86 1.01 14.12 -21.06
N GLY A 87 1.99 13.46 -20.43
CA GLY A 87 3.26 14.07 -20.02
C GLY A 87 3.17 14.95 -18.78
N GLN A 88 2.11 14.82 -17.97
CA GLN A 88 1.91 15.68 -16.79
C GLN A 88 2.77 15.27 -15.58
N GLY A 89 3.35 14.08 -15.59
CA GLY A 89 4.21 13.56 -14.53
C GLY A 89 4.44 12.06 -14.64
N LYS A 90 5.24 11.52 -13.72
CA LYS A 90 5.54 10.09 -13.63
C LYS A 90 4.63 9.43 -12.59
N VAL A 91 3.91 8.39 -12.99
CA VAL A 91 3.15 7.56 -12.05
C VAL A 91 4.09 6.58 -11.37
N LEU A 92 4.01 6.48 -10.04
CA LEU A 92 4.84 5.53 -9.27
C LEU A 92 4.25 4.11 -9.27
N ASP A 93 2.93 3.99 -9.32
CA ASP A 93 2.14 2.76 -9.49
C ASP A 93 2.43 1.71 -8.41
N GLN A 94 1.98 1.99 -7.17
CA GLN A 94 2.20 1.06 -6.04
C GLN A 94 1.67 -0.36 -6.28
N PHE A 95 0.75 -0.54 -7.23
CA PHE A 95 0.14 -1.84 -7.54
C PHE A 95 0.95 -2.66 -8.54
N ALA A 96 1.85 -2.05 -9.31
CA ALA A 96 2.70 -2.75 -10.28
C ALA A 96 4.19 -2.59 -10.05
N ASN A 97 4.59 -1.60 -9.24
CA ASN A 97 5.98 -1.27 -9.03
C ASN A 97 6.68 -2.32 -8.14
N LYS A 98 7.65 -3.03 -8.71
CA LYS A 98 8.43 -4.06 -8.02
C LYS A 98 9.24 -3.53 -6.84
N ASP A 99 9.51 -2.22 -6.79
CA ASP A 99 10.17 -1.59 -5.65
C ASP A 99 9.28 -1.58 -4.38
N ASN A 100 7.96 -1.79 -4.50
CA ASN A 100 7.05 -1.93 -3.36
C ASN A 100 7.35 -3.23 -2.58
N PRO A 101 7.18 -4.44 -3.13
CA PRO A 101 7.52 -5.66 -2.41
C PRO A 101 9.02 -5.76 -2.12
N ALA A 102 9.90 -5.23 -2.98
CA ALA A 102 11.34 -5.26 -2.74
C ALA A 102 11.73 -4.51 -1.45
N ALA A 103 11.04 -3.41 -1.11
CA ALA A 103 11.28 -2.72 0.16
C ALA A 103 11.15 -3.67 1.34
N HIS A 104 10.09 -4.50 1.35
CA HIS A 104 9.85 -5.46 2.42
C HIS A 104 10.78 -6.67 2.39
N VAL A 105 11.34 -7.04 1.23
CA VAL A 105 12.41 -8.05 1.15
C VAL A 105 13.70 -7.52 1.79
N HIS A 106 14.00 -6.23 1.62
CA HIS A 106 15.25 -5.63 2.07
C HIS A 106 15.22 -5.08 3.50
N SER A 107 14.05 -4.84 4.07
CA SER A 107 13.91 -4.33 5.45
C SER A 107 12.97 -5.19 6.29
N THR A 108 11.66 -5.12 6.06
CA THR A 108 10.64 -5.69 6.95
C THR A 108 10.82 -7.20 7.19
N GLY A 109 11.13 -7.97 6.16
CA GLY A 109 11.41 -9.41 6.28
C GLY A 109 12.63 -9.71 7.16
N PRO A 110 13.82 -9.14 6.84
CA PRO A 110 15.01 -9.24 7.69
C PRO A 110 14.78 -8.82 9.14
N GLU A 111 14.07 -7.71 9.35
CA GLU A 111 13.76 -7.19 10.68
C GLU A 111 12.95 -8.22 11.49
N ILE A 112 11.87 -8.76 10.91
CA ILE A 112 11.04 -9.80 11.57
C ILE A 112 11.86 -11.04 11.89
N TRP A 113 12.66 -11.53 10.94
CA TRP A 113 13.50 -12.72 11.16
C TRP A 113 14.50 -12.52 12.30
N GLN A 114 15.17 -11.36 12.31
CA GLN A 114 16.12 -11.03 13.37
C GLN A 114 15.43 -10.84 14.73
N GLN A 115 14.32 -10.11 14.77
CA GLN A 115 13.59 -9.81 16.01
C GLN A 115 12.93 -11.04 16.64
N THR A 116 12.72 -12.10 15.85
CA THR A 116 12.18 -13.37 16.32
C THR A 116 13.27 -14.43 16.54
N ASP A 117 14.55 -14.08 16.41
CA ASP A 117 15.68 -15.01 16.44
C ASP A 117 15.48 -16.23 15.52
N GLY A 118 14.84 -16.01 14.36
CA GLY A 118 14.50 -17.06 13.40
C GLY A 118 13.40 -18.04 13.82
N GLN A 119 12.66 -17.74 14.89
CA GLN A 119 11.62 -18.64 15.45
C GLN A 119 10.22 -18.40 14.88
N VAL A 120 10.04 -17.40 14.01
CA VAL A 120 8.76 -17.14 13.35
C VAL A 120 8.28 -18.38 12.57
N THR A 121 7.03 -18.77 12.77
CA THR A 121 6.41 -19.93 12.10
C THR A 121 5.29 -19.52 11.13
N HIS A 122 4.59 -18.43 11.44
CA HIS A 122 3.48 -17.90 10.66
C HIS A 122 3.67 -16.40 10.46
N PHE A 123 3.38 -15.91 9.27
CA PHE A 123 3.32 -14.48 8.97
C PHE A 123 1.93 -14.13 8.46
N VAL A 124 1.22 -13.31 9.23
CA VAL A 124 -0.14 -12.85 8.88
C VAL A 124 -0.06 -11.40 8.42
N SER A 125 -0.65 -11.08 7.27
CA SER A 125 -0.65 -9.72 6.75
C SER A 125 -1.95 -9.35 6.06
N ALA A 126 -2.49 -8.18 6.42
CA ALA A 126 -3.67 -7.63 5.78
C ALA A 126 -3.34 -7.12 4.36
N MET A 127 -4.18 -7.48 3.38
CA MET A 127 -3.85 -7.33 1.97
C MET A 127 -4.47 -6.07 1.32
N GLY A 128 -3.63 -5.07 1.08
CA GLY A 128 -3.95 -3.89 0.27
C GLY A 128 -3.32 -3.96 -1.13
N THR A 129 -2.15 -3.36 -1.29
CA THR A 129 -1.34 -3.46 -2.53
C THR A 129 -0.74 -4.85 -2.73
N THR A 130 -0.68 -5.66 -1.67
CA THR A 130 0.04 -6.94 -1.53
C THR A 130 1.57 -6.83 -1.40
N GLY A 131 2.15 -5.63 -1.46
CA GLY A 131 3.60 -5.42 -1.32
C GLY A 131 4.20 -6.05 -0.06
N THR A 132 3.58 -5.82 1.11
CA THR A 132 4.03 -6.36 2.39
C THR A 132 4.04 -7.88 2.40
N ILE A 133 2.91 -8.52 2.11
CA ILE A 133 2.79 -9.98 2.16
C ILE A 133 3.71 -10.66 1.14
N MET A 134 3.85 -10.09 -0.06
CA MET A 134 4.73 -10.63 -1.09
C MET A 134 6.19 -10.49 -0.69
N GLY A 135 6.63 -9.31 -0.23
CA GLY A 135 8.03 -9.09 0.10
C GLY A 135 8.48 -9.82 1.36
N VAL A 136 7.71 -9.71 2.45
CA VAL A 136 8.03 -10.42 3.70
C VAL A 136 7.94 -11.93 3.50
N GLY A 137 6.88 -12.43 2.86
CA GLY A 137 6.72 -13.86 2.60
C GLY A 137 7.87 -14.45 1.77
N ASN A 138 8.31 -13.75 0.72
CA ASN A 138 9.48 -14.15 -0.07
C ASN A 138 10.74 -14.24 0.77
N TYR A 139 11.02 -13.20 1.58
CA TYR A 139 12.21 -13.19 2.41
C TYR A 139 12.18 -14.30 3.45
N LEU A 140 11.09 -14.42 4.23
CA LEU A 140 10.98 -15.42 5.29
C LEU A 140 11.10 -16.84 4.74
N ARG A 141 10.45 -17.15 3.61
CA ARG A 141 10.58 -18.48 2.97
C ARG A 141 11.98 -18.76 2.43
N SER A 142 12.74 -17.73 2.05
CA SER A 142 14.16 -17.91 1.70
C SER A 142 15.03 -18.32 2.90
N GLN A 143 14.60 -17.97 4.13
CA GLN A 143 15.28 -18.37 5.36
C GLN A 143 14.79 -19.74 5.86
N ASN A 144 13.48 -19.97 5.79
CA ASN A 144 12.86 -21.24 6.17
C ASN A 144 11.61 -21.50 5.32
N SER A 145 11.66 -22.53 4.46
CA SER A 145 10.56 -22.90 3.58
C SER A 145 9.32 -23.44 4.31
N GLY A 146 9.42 -23.73 5.61
CA GLY A 146 8.30 -24.17 6.45
C GLY A 146 7.42 -23.04 7.00
N ILE A 147 7.74 -21.78 6.73
CA ILE A 147 6.94 -20.64 7.21
C ILE A 147 5.63 -20.53 6.44
N VAL A 148 4.54 -20.45 7.20
CA VAL A 148 3.18 -20.28 6.66
C VAL A 148 2.87 -18.80 6.48
N VAL A 149 2.42 -18.42 5.28
CA VAL A 149 2.04 -17.05 4.92
C VAL A 149 0.53 -16.97 4.80
N VAL A 150 -0.09 -16.15 5.65
CA VAL A 150 -1.54 -15.99 5.80
C VAL A 150 -1.97 -14.61 5.31
N GLY A 151 -2.81 -14.57 4.28
CA GLY A 151 -3.41 -13.35 3.75
C GLY A 151 -4.72 -13.00 4.43
N ALA A 152 -4.76 -11.91 5.20
CA ALA A 152 -6.01 -11.39 5.74
C ALA A 152 -6.67 -10.44 4.74
N GLN A 153 -7.92 -10.72 4.36
CA GLN A 153 -8.69 -9.93 3.39
C GLN A 153 -10.11 -9.66 3.90
N PRO A 154 -10.77 -8.57 3.47
CA PRO A 154 -12.16 -8.32 3.88
C PRO A 154 -13.10 -9.43 3.41
N ALA A 155 -13.99 -9.85 4.29
CA ALA A 155 -15.13 -10.70 3.94
C ALA A 155 -16.07 -10.00 2.95
N PRO A 156 -16.93 -10.72 2.21
CA PRO A 156 -17.90 -10.13 1.30
C PRO A 156 -18.74 -9.03 1.97
N GLY A 157 -18.76 -7.84 1.37
CA GLY A 157 -19.49 -6.67 1.89
C GLY A 157 -18.79 -5.90 3.01
N ALA A 158 -17.69 -6.40 3.57
CA ALA A 158 -16.93 -5.68 4.60
C ALA A 158 -16.10 -4.54 3.99
N GLN A 159 -16.12 -3.37 4.63
CA GLN A 159 -15.27 -2.24 4.26
C GLN A 159 -14.25 -1.99 5.38
N ILE A 160 -13.00 -2.42 5.16
CA ILE A 160 -11.90 -2.24 6.11
C ILE A 160 -10.90 -1.25 5.53
N ALA A 161 -10.68 -0.14 6.24
CA ALA A 161 -9.84 0.94 5.74
C ALA A 161 -8.39 0.49 5.47
N GLY A 162 -7.85 0.87 4.30
CA GLY A 162 -6.46 0.59 3.91
C GLY A 162 -6.25 -0.75 3.18
N ILE A 163 -7.20 -1.67 3.25
CA ILE A 163 -7.16 -2.95 2.53
C ILE A 163 -8.41 -3.14 1.67
N ARG A 164 -8.36 -4.09 0.73
CA ARG A 164 -9.55 -4.48 -0.04
C ARG A 164 -9.37 -5.86 -0.66
N LYS A 165 -10.49 -6.54 -0.90
CA LYS A 165 -10.54 -7.71 -1.79
C LYS A 165 -10.71 -7.21 -3.22
N TRP A 166 -9.68 -7.37 -4.05
CA TRP A 166 -9.67 -6.87 -5.42
C TRP A 166 -10.49 -7.76 -6.36
N PRO A 167 -11.24 -7.19 -7.32
CA PRO A 167 -11.72 -7.91 -8.50
C PRO A 167 -10.53 -8.47 -9.29
N GLU A 168 -10.75 -9.57 -10.01
CA GLU A 168 -9.70 -10.26 -10.76
C GLU A 168 -8.99 -9.33 -11.76
N GLU A 169 -9.75 -8.46 -12.44
CA GLU A 169 -9.21 -7.54 -13.45
C GLU A 169 -8.32 -6.43 -12.85
N TYR A 170 -8.45 -6.18 -11.55
CA TYR A 170 -7.73 -5.11 -10.84
C TYR A 170 -6.71 -5.62 -9.83
N LEU A 171 -6.49 -6.95 -9.77
CA LEU A 171 -5.47 -7.55 -8.92
C LEU A 171 -4.13 -6.82 -9.11
N PRO A 172 -3.44 -6.43 -8.03
CA PRO A 172 -2.13 -5.80 -8.13
C PRO A 172 -1.17 -6.67 -8.93
N LYS A 173 -0.44 -6.10 -9.90
CA LYS A 173 0.50 -6.85 -10.74
C LYS A 173 1.70 -7.41 -9.96
N ILE A 174 1.93 -6.91 -8.75
CA ILE A 174 2.93 -7.44 -7.81
C ILE A 174 2.46 -8.66 -7.03
N TYR A 175 1.17 -8.99 -7.09
CA TYR A 175 0.57 -10.11 -6.37
C TYR A 175 0.87 -11.43 -7.08
N ASP A 176 1.24 -12.45 -6.30
CA ASP A 176 1.39 -13.83 -6.74
C ASP A 176 0.67 -14.74 -5.73
N PRO A 177 -0.48 -15.32 -6.12
CA PRO A 177 -1.28 -16.14 -5.21
C PRO A 177 -0.57 -17.43 -4.77
N SER A 178 0.41 -17.92 -5.54
CA SER A 178 1.18 -19.12 -5.15
C SER A 178 2.08 -18.89 -3.91
N LYS A 179 2.22 -17.63 -3.50
CA LYS A 179 3.03 -17.22 -2.35
C LYS A 179 2.24 -17.04 -1.06
N VAL A 180 0.94 -17.31 -1.08
CA VAL A 180 0.07 -17.25 0.10
C VAL A 180 -0.50 -18.65 0.34
N ASP A 181 -0.31 -19.19 1.54
CA ASP A 181 -0.74 -20.56 1.87
C ASP A 181 -2.22 -20.62 2.18
N MET A 182 -2.75 -19.58 2.82
CA MET A 182 -4.14 -19.51 3.23
C MET A 182 -4.65 -18.08 3.33
N PHE A 183 -5.96 -17.93 3.21
CA PHE A 183 -6.65 -16.66 3.34
C PHE A 183 -7.61 -16.70 4.51
N GLU A 184 -7.62 -15.62 5.29
CA GLU A 184 -8.61 -15.38 6.33
C GLU A 184 -9.52 -14.23 5.88
N GLU A 185 -10.83 -14.48 5.86
CA GLU A 185 -11.83 -13.48 5.55
C GLU A 185 -12.30 -12.78 6.83
N ILE A 186 -12.00 -11.49 6.94
CA ILE A 186 -12.24 -10.71 8.15
C ILE A 186 -13.49 -9.86 8.00
N GLY A 187 -14.44 -9.99 8.93
CA GLY A 187 -15.64 -9.15 8.97
C GLY A 187 -15.31 -7.72 9.43
N GLN A 188 -16.07 -6.72 8.96
CA GLN A 188 -15.85 -5.33 9.36
C GLN A 188 -16.02 -5.14 10.89
N GLN A 189 -17.10 -5.66 11.45
CA GLN A 189 -17.37 -5.55 12.88
C GLN A 189 -16.30 -6.27 13.72
N GLU A 190 -15.82 -7.43 13.24
CA GLU A 190 -14.74 -8.18 13.88
C GLU A 190 -13.43 -7.37 13.90
N ALA A 191 -13.04 -6.78 12.77
CA ALA A 191 -11.87 -5.92 12.67
C ALA A 191 -11.97 -4.74 13.65
N GLU A 192 -13.10 -4.02 13.65
CA GLU A 192 -13.31 -2.87 14.53
C GLU A 192 -13.30 -3.24 16.02
N ILE A 193 -13.88 -4.40 16.38
CA ILE A 193 -13.83 -4.92 17.75
C ILE A 193 -12.38 -5.23 18.13
N MET A 194 -11.64 -5.92 17.28
CA MET A 194 -10.24 -6.27 17.55
C MET A 194 -9.37 -5.02 17.72
N THR A 195 -9.52 -4.01 16.86
CA THR A 195 -8.79 -2.73 17.00
C THR A 195 -9.06 -2.06 18.35
N ARG A 196 -10.32 -2.02 18.80
CA ARG A 196 -10.67 -1.47 20.12
C ARG A 196 -10.08 -2.29 21.27
N ARG A 197 -10.09 -3.62 21.15
CA ARG A 197 -9.48 -4.52 22.14
C ARG A 197 -7.98 -4.34 22.23
N MET A 198 -7.27 -4.24 21.11
CA MET A 198 -5.82 -3.97 21.11
C MET A 198 -5.46 -2.70 21.89
N ALA A 199 -6.25 -1.63 21.72
CA ALA A 199 -6.03 -0.39 22.48
C ALA A 199 -6.34 -0.55 23.97
N ALA A 200 -7.44 -1.22 24.31
CA ALA A 200 -7.92 -1.34 25.69
C ALA A 200 -7.17 -2.40 26.53
N GLU A 201 -6.75 -3.50 25.90
CA GLU A 201 -6.18 -4.67 26.55
C GLU A 201 -4.65 -4.67 26.46
N GLU A 202 -4.08 -4.22 25.35
CA GLU A 202 -2.63 -4.28 25.07
C GLU A 202 -1.96 -2.90 24.98
N GLY A 203 -2.74 -1.80 25.05
CA GLY A 203 -2.22 -0.44 24.92
C GLY A 203 -1.69 -0.09 23.52
N ILE A 204 -2.04 -0.86 22.50
CA ILE A 204 -1.60 -0.66 21.11
C ILE A 204 -2.65 0.15 20.36
N CYS A 205 -2.33 1.40 20.01
CA CYS A 205 -3.18 2.25 19.16
C CYS A 205 -2.80 2.05 17.69
N ALA A 206 -3.58 1.24 16.96
CA ALA A 206 -3.36 0.86 15.57
C ALA A 206 -4.54 1.25 14.67
#